data_AF-A0A528A7K4-F1
#
_entry.id   AF-A0A528A7K4-F1
#
_cell.length_a   1.000
_cell.length_b   1.000
_cell.length_c   1.000
_cell.angle_alpha   90.00
_cell.angle_beta   90.00
_cell.angle_gamma   90.00
#
_symmetry.space_group_name_H-M   'P 1'
#
loop_
_entity.id
_entity.type
_entity.pdbx_description
1 polymer ?
#
loop_
_entity_poly.entity_id
_entity_poly.type
_entity_poly.pdbx_seq_one_letter_code
_entity_poly.pdbx_strand_id
1 'polypeptide(L)' 'MKALRGRASFLGDRSIGHMDAGARSTALLVRAVTETIEGQA' A
#
# COMPACT_ATOMS: atom_id res chain seq x y z
N MET A 1 8.44 2.29 -7.81
CA MET A 1 9.16 3.35 -7.04
C MET A 1 10.29 2.69 -6.27
N LYS A 2 11.43 3.36 -6.09
CA LYS A 2 12.50 2.87 -5.21
C LYS A 2 12.11 3.08 -3.75
N ALA A 3 12.20 2.03 -2.93
CA ALA A 3 11.88 2.12 -1.50
C ALA A 3 12.95 2.92 -0.75
N LEU A 4 12.53 3.94 0.01
CA LEU A 4 13.42 4.79 0.82
C LEU A 4 13.35 4.49 2.32
N ARG A 5 12.31 3.78 2.78
CA ARG A 5 12.09 3.42 4.19
C ARG A 5 11.60 1.98 4.33
N GLY A 6 11.61 1.48 5.56
CA GLY A 6 11.13 0.13 5.91
C GLY A 6 12.04 -0.98 5.40
N ARG A 7 11.58 -2.23 5.51
CA ARG A 7 12.39 -3.41 5.12
C ARG A 7 12.70 -3.46 3.62
N ALA A 8 11.81 -2.91 2.78
CA ALA A 8 11.99 -2.89 1.33
C ALA A 8 13.16 -1.99 0.89
N SER A 9 13.57 -1.00 1.70
CA SER A 9 14.72 -0.14 1.33
C SER A 9 16.05 -0.90 1.31
N PHE A 10 16.15 -2.03 2.02
CA PHE A 10 17.34 -2.89 2.01
C PHE A 10 17.64 -3.49 0.63
N LEU A 11 16.65 -3.53 -0.26
CA LEU A 11 16.80 -4.09 -1.61
C LEU A 11 17.36 -3.08 -2.62
N GLY A 12 17.47 -1.79 -2.26
CA GLY A 12 17.94 -0.76 -3.18
C GLY A 12 17.13 -0.72 -4.47
N ASP A 13 17.79 -0.77 -5.62
CA ASP A 13 17.12 -0.70 -6.93
C ASP A 13 16.25 -1.93 -7.23
N ARG A 14 16.49 -3.07 -6.54
CA ARG A 14 15.65 -4.26 -6.68
C ARG A 14 14.23 -4.08 -6.12
N SER A 15 13.97 -3.01 -5.36
CA SER A 15 12.63 -2.67 -4.89
C SER A 15 11.74 -2.08 -5.99
N ILE A 16 12.33 -1.58 -7.08
CA ILE A 16 11.59 -0.97 -8.18
C ILE A 16 10.74 -2.04 -8.88
N GLY A 17 9.56 -1.65 -9.36
CA GLY A 17 8.61 -2.56 -10.02
C GLY A 17 7.70 -3.35 -9.08
N HIS A 18 7.93 -3.28 -7.75
CA HIS A 18 7.09 -3.97 -6.77
C HIS A 18 6.06 -3.02 -6.14
N MET A 19 4.82 -3.50 -5.98
CA MET A 19 3.78 -2.78 -5.25
C MET A 19 4.11 -2.84 -3.75
N ASP A 20 4.03 -1.69 -3.06
CA ASP A 20 4.22 -1.66 -1.61
C ASP A 20 3.03 -2.32 -0.91
N ALA A 21 3.32 -3.30 -0.05
CA ALA A 21 2.29 -4.06 0.65
C ALA A 21 1.51 -3.18 1.65
N GLY A 22 2.18 -2.23 2.30
CA GLY A 22 1.54 -1.28 3.22
C GLY A 22 0.52 -0.41 2.50
N ALA A 23 0.94 0.22 1.40
CA ALA A 23 0.07 1.02 0.55
C ALA A 23 -1.13 0.22 0.02
N ARG A 24 -0.93 -1.04 -0.39
CA ARG A 24 -2.03 -1.90 -0.86
C ARG A 24 -3.04 -2.21 0.25
N SER A 25 -2.57 -2.52 1.46
CA SER A 25 -3.43 -2.73 2.63
C SER A 25 -4.19 -1.45 3.02
N THR A 26 -3.52 -0.29 3.02
CA THR A 26 -4.18 1.00 3.29
C THR A 26 -5.26 1.31 2.26
N ALA A 27 -5.03 1.02 0.98
CA ALA A 27 -6.05 1.20 -0.05
C ALA A 27 -7.31 0.34 0.22
N LEU A 28 -7.13 -0.91 0.68
CA LEU A 28 -8.25 -1.76 1.08
C LEU A 28 -8.99 -1.21 2.30
N LEU A 29 -8.26 -0.73 3.31
CA LEU A 29 -8.87 -0.12 4.50
C LEU A 29 -9.68 1.13 4.16
N VAL A 30 -9.11 2.04 3.36
CA VAL A 30 -9.80 3.26 2.93
C VAL A 30 -11.04 2.91 2.13
N ARG A 31 -10.94 1.94 1.21
CA ARG A 31 -12.09 1.45 0.44
C ARG A 31 -13.21 0.94 1.35
N ALA A 32 -12.89 0.08 2.32
CA ALA A 32 -13.88 -0.46 3.25
C ALA A 32 -14.56 0.65 4.08
N VAL A 33 -13.79 1.67 4.50
CA VAL A 33 -14.33 2.84 5.21
C VAL A 33 -15.29 3.61 4.30
N THR A 34 -14.91 3.86 3.04
CA THR A 34 -15.77 4.54 2.07
C THR A 34 -17.06 3.75 1.83
N GLU A 35 -16.96 2.44 1.55
CA GLU A 35 -18.13 1.57 1.35
C GLU A 35 -19.07 1.59 2.58
N THR A 36 -18.50 1.62 3.79
CA THR A 36 -19.28 1.72 5.04
C THR A 36 -19.99 3.08 5.17
N ILE A 37 -19.32 4.19 4.85
CA ILE A 37 -19.88 5.53 4.94
C ILE A 37 -20.96 5.76 3.87
N GLU A 38 -20.78 5.19 2.67
CA GLU A 38 -21.73 5.29 1.56
C GLU A 38 -22.93 4.32 1.70
N GLY A 39 -22.94 3.46 2.73
CA GLY A 39 -24.01 2.50 2.97
C GLY A 39 -24.05 1.35 1.94
N GLN A 40 -22.89 1.04 1.35
CA GLN A 40 -22.73 -0.02 0.35
C GLN A 40 -22.22 -1.35 0.95
N ALA A 41 -22.00 -1.37 2.27
CA ALA A 41 -21.51 -2.50 3.04
C ALA A 41 -22.64 -3.39 3.57
#